data_AF-A0A5K7ZT27-F1
#
_entry.id   AF-A0A5K7ZT27-F1
#
_cell.length_a   1.000
_cell.length_b   1.000
_cell.length_c   1.000
_cell.angle_alpha   90.00
_cell.angle_beta   90.00
_cell.angle_gamma   90.00
#
_symmetry.space_group_name_H-M   'P 1'
#
loop_
_entity.id
_entity.type
_entity.pdbx_description
1 polymer ?
#
loop_
_entity_poly.entity_id
_entity_poly.type
_entity_poly.pdbx_seq_one_letter_code
_entity_poly.pdbx_strand_id
1 'polypeptide(L)'
;MFQNRYKSLLCEEDHYLLELVRYIHLNPLRAGIVDEIKALNINPYCGHSVIMGNIIHGFHNIDYVLNLFGEKIAQARGHYLEFVLAGGKQRKTVTARSVLCYWATRELGMSAVAIKTTEHRCLDGQGVRGEGPADCRRARV
;
A
#
# COMPACT_ATOMS: atom_id res chain seq x y z
N MET A 1 28.56 1.08 2.23
CA MET A 1 27.67 0.32 1.33
C MET A 1 26.53 -0.41 2.06
N PHE A 2 26.60 -0.70 3.36
CA PHE A 2 25.42 -1.15 4.12
C PHE A 2 25.13 -0.14 5.23
N GLN A 3 24.15 0.73 4.99
CA GLN A 3 23.71 1.69 6.01
C GLN A 3 22.73 0.98 6.95
N ASN A 4 23.22 0.50 8.09
CA ASN A 4 22.53 0.36 9.38
C ASN A 4 20.96 0.27 9.36
N ARG A 5 20.34 -0.70 8.68
CA ARG A 5 18.86 -0.79 8.55
C ARG A 5 18.27 -2.20 8.47
N TYR A 6 18.92 -3.23 8.97
CA TYR A 6 18.23 -4.52 9.13
C TYR A 6 17.28 -4.42 10.32
N LYS A 7 15.98 -4.31 10.03
CA LYS A 7 14.92 -4.43 11.03
C LYS A 7 14.46 -5.88 11.03
N SER A 8 14.79 -6.61 12.10
CA SER A 8 14.14 -7.88 12.41
C SER A 8 12.89 -7.59 13.23
N LEU A 9 11.72 -7.90 12.67
CA LEU A 9 10.49 -8.02 13.45
C LEU A 9 10.19 -9.50 13.62
N LEU A 10 9.86 -9.91 14.84
CA LEU A 10 9.33 -11.23 15.10
C LEU A 10 7.87 -11.24 14.61
N CYS A 11 7.57 -12.05 13.60
CA CYS A 11 6.20 -12.30 13.18
C CYS A 11 5.59 -13.34 14.12
N GLU A 12 4.91 -12.89 15.17
CA GLU A 12 4.24 -13.76 16.14
C GLU A 12 2.86 -14.24 15.64
N GLU A 13 2.30 -13.62 14.60
CA GLU A 13 0.96 -13.92 14.08
C GLU A 13 0.96 -14.17 12.56
N ASP A 14 0.19 -15.18 12.14
CA ASP A 14 -0.01 -15.54 10.73
C ASP A 14 -0.56 -14.37 9.90
N HIS A 15 -1.40 -13.51 10.51
CA HIS A 15 -1.95 -12.33 9.84
C HIS A 15 -0.87 -11.32 9.45
N TYR A 16 0.10 -11.05 10.35
CA TYR A 16 1.23 -10.16 10.06
C TYR A 16 2.11 -10.72 8.93
N LEU A 17 2.34 -12.03 8.94
CA LEU A 17 3.10 -12.68 7.89
C LEU A 17 2.42 -12.55 6.52
N LEU A 18 1.09 -12.75 6.45
CA LEU A 18 0.33 -12.58 5.22
C LEU A 18 0.45 -11.16 4.66
N GLU A 19 0.31 -10.16 5.53
CA GLU A 19 0.46 -8.75 5.16
C GLU A 19 1.87 -8.44 4.66
N LEU A 20 2.89 -8.99 5.31
CA LEU A 20 4.28 -8.84 4.91
C LEU A 20 4.57 -9.49 3.55
N VAL A 21 4.09 -10.72 3.35
CA VAL A 21 4.19 -11.46 2.08
C VAL A 21 3.56 -10.64 0.96
N ARG A 22 2.38 -10.07 1.19
CA ARG A 22 1.71 -9.20 0.22
C ARG A 22 2.52 -7.95 -0.09
N TYR A 23 3.04 -7.30 0.95
CA TYR A 23 3.85 -6.10 0.80
C TYR A 23 5.10 -6.34 -0.06
N ILE A 24 5.88 -7.38 0.28
CA ILE A 24 7.13 -7.72 -0.43
C ILE A 24 6.85 -8.01 -1.90
N HIS A 25 5.84 -8.83 -2.19
CA HIS A 25 5.53 -9.22 -3.58
C HIS A 25 4.93 -8.08 -4.40
N LEU A 26 4.23 -7.14 -3.78
CA LEU A 26 3.70 -5.96 -4.47
C LEU A 26 4.69 -4.81 -4.57
N ASN A 27 5.82 -4.84 -3.86
CA ASN A 27 6.79 -3.75 -3.89
C ASN A 27 7.34 -3.44 -5.30
N PRO A 28 7.67 -4.42 -6.16
CA PRO A 28 8.11 -4.13 -7.53
C PRO A 28 7.06 -3.34 -8.33
N LEU A 29 5.77 -3.65 -8.14
CA LEU A 29 4.66 -2.93 -8.74
C LEU A 29 4.52 -1.52 -8.16
N ARG A 30 4.64 -1.39 -6.83
CA ARG A 30 4.54 -0.10 -6.13
C ARG A 30 5.71 0.83 -6.40
N ALA A 31 6.90 0.28 -6.65
CA ALA A 31 8.10 1.01 -7.00
C ALA A 31 8.16 1.41 -8.48
N GLY A 32 7.18 0.98 -9.30
CA GLY A 32 7.17 1.24 -10.74
C GLY A 32 8.24 0.48 -11.51
N ILE A 33 8.79 -0.60 -10.96
CA ILE A 33 9.74 -1.49 -11.65
C ILE A 33 8.99 -2.40 -12.63
N VAL A 34 7.73 -2.70 -12.32
CA VAL A 34 6.84 -3.55 -13.10
C VAL A 34 5.50 -2.84 -13.22
N ASP A 35 4.92 -2.76 -14.42
CA ASP A 35 3.68 -2.02 -14.67
C ASP A 35 2.41 -2.83 -14.36
N GLU A 36 2.49 -4.16 -14.48
CA GLU A 36 1.34 -5.06 -14.39
C GLU A 36 1.63 -6.33 -13.59
N ILE A 37 0.58 -6.93 -13.01
CA ILE A 37 0.69 -8.22 -12.31
C ILE A 37 1.11 -9.35 -13.25
N LYS A 38 0.76 -9.29 -14.54
CA LYS A 38 1.27 -10.24 -15.53
C LYS A 38 2.80 -10.21 -15.63
N ALA A 39 3.39 -9.03 -15.59
CA ALA A 39 4.84 -8.89 -15.61
C ALA A 39 5.47 -9.29 -14.26
N LEU A 40 4.72 -9.21 -13.15
CA LEU A 40 5.16 -9.70 -11.85
C LEU A 40 5.31 -11.23 -11.83
N ASN A 41 4.43 -11.97 -12.52
CA ASN A 41 4.45 -13.44 -12.62
C ASN A 41 5.75 -13.99 -13.21
N ILE A 42 6.41 -13.21 -14.08
CA ILE A 42 7.64 -13.62 -14.78
C ILE A 42 8.90 -12.97 -14.19
N ASN A 43 8.76 -12.12 -13.18
CA ASN A 43 9.90 -11.38 -12.64
C ASN A 43 10.81 -12.31 -11.80
N PRO A 44 12.09 -12.51 -12.20
CA PRO A 44 13.03 -13.35 -11.46
C PRO A 44 13.49 -12.75 -10.13
N TYR A 45 13.33 -11.44 -9.94
CA TYR A 45 13.77 -10.73 -8.74
C TYR A 45 12.69 -10.67 -7.64
N CYS A 46 11.58 -11.38 -7.81
CA CYS A 46 10.46 -11.39 -6.87
C CYS A 46 10.05 -12.84 -6.54
N GLY A 47 9.84 -13.14 -5.26
CA GLY A 47 9.37 -14.46 -4.82
C GLY A 47 7.99 -14.87 -5.35
N HIS A 48 7.22 -13.93 -5.90
CA HIS A 48 5.91 -14.16 -6.48
C HIS A 48 5.95 -15.17 -7.64
N SER A 49 6.91 -15.03 -8.55
CA SER A 49 7.08 -15.95 -9.69
C SER A 49 7.38 -17.39 -9.24
N VAL A 50 8.06 -17.54 -8.11
CA VAL A 50 8.38 -18.84 -7.49
C VAL A 50 7.16 -19.47 -6.83
N ILE A 51 6.37 -18.69 -6.08
CA ILE A 51 5.13 -19.17 -5.47
C ILE A 51 4.12 -19.61 -6.55
N MET A 52 4.05 -18.85 -7.64
CA MET A 52 3.22 -19.17 -8.81
C MET A 52 3.75 -20.39 -9.58
N GLY A 53 4.99 -20.84 -9.33
CA GLY A 53 5.60 -21.99 -9.99
C GLY A 53 6.15 -21.71 -11.39
N ASN A 54 6.31 -20.43 -11.76
CA ASN A 54 6.87 -20.04 -13.05
C ASN A 54 8.41 -20.12 -13.06
N ILE A 55 9.03 -19.96 -11.90
CA ILE A 55 10.49 -20.00 -11.71
C ILE A 55 10.80 -20.88 -10.49
N ILE A 56 11.88 -21.64 -10.54
CA ILE A 56 12.29 -22.52 -9.43
C ILE A 56 13.56 -21.95 -8.80
N HIS A 57 13.54 -21.72 -7.49
CA HIS A 57 14.69 -21.31 -6.71
C HIS A 57 14.85 -22.23 -5.50
N GLY A 58 16.05 -22.81 -5.32
CA GLY A 58 16.32 -23.80 -4.27
C GLY A 58 16.36 -23.24 -2.84
N PHE A 59 16.28 -21.92 -2.66
CA PHE A 59 16.37 -21.26 -1.36
C PHE A 59 15.02 -20.73 -0.82
N HIS A 60 13.93 -20.84 -1.59
CA HIS A 60 12.62 -20.29 -1.21
C HIS A 60 11.69 -21.41 -0.74
N ASN A 61 11.30 -21.39 0.54
CA ASN A 61 10.30 -22.31 1.08
C ASN A 61 8.89 -21.88 0.65
N ILE A 62 8.44 -22.44 -0.48
CA ILE A 62 7.11 -22.18 -1.05
C ILE A 62 5.99 -22.88 -0.27
N ASP A 63 6.26 -24.05 0.31
CA ASP A 63 5.25 -24.86 0.98
C ASP A 63 4.72 -24.16 2.22
N TYR A 64 5.60 -23.53 2.99
CA TYR A 64 5.21 -22.76 4.17
C TYR A 64 4.22 -21.64 3.82
N VAL A 65 4.49 -20.87 2.76
CA VAL A 65 3.61 -19.77 2.34
C VAL A 65 2.31 -20.31 1.77
N LEU A 66 2.36 -21.35 0.92
CA LEU A 66 1.16 -21.93 0.31
C LEU A 66 0.24 -22.58 1.34
N ASN A 67 0.79 -23.19 2.39
CA ASN A 67 -0.01 -23.80 3.46
C ASN A 67 -0.88 -22.77 4.21
N LEU A 68 -0.50 -21.47 4.22
CA LEU A 68 -1.34 -20.40 4.78
C LEU A 68 -2.61 -20.14 3.94
N PHE A 69 -2.63 -20.59 2.68
CA PHE A 69 -3.73 -20.38 1.74
C PHE A 69 -4.53 -21.65 1.43
N GLY A 70 -4.08 -22.82 1.91
CA GLY A 70 -4.81 -24.09 1.84
C GLY A 70 -3.88 -25.31 1.69
N GLU A 71 -4.43 -26.50 1.91
CA GLU A 71 -3.68 -27.77 1.88
C GLU A 71 -3.32 -28.23 0.45
N LYS A 72 -4.16 -27.87 -0.53
CA LYS A 72 -3.97 -28.27 -1.94
C LYS A 72 -3.25 -27.16 -2.69
N ILE A 73 -2.04 -27.44 -3.17
CA ILE A 73 -1.18 -26.50 -3.90
C ILE A 73 -1.93 -25.70 -4.99
N ALA A 74 -2.75 -26.39 -5.79
CA ALA A 74 -3.51 -25.74 -6.86
C ALA A 74 -4.52 -24.71 -6.35
N GLN A 75 -5.21 -25.00 -5.24
CA GLN A 75 -6.17 -24.09 -4.62
C GLN A 75 -5.45 -22.97 -3.87
N ALA A 76 -4.38 -23.30 -3.13
CA ALA A 76 -3.55 -22.36 -2.40
C ALA A 76 -2.97 -21.28 -3.31
N ARG A 77 -2.50 -21.63 -4.52
CA ARG A 77 -2.03 -20.65 -5.51
C ARG A 77 -3.14 -19.71 -5.98
N GLY A 78 -4.35 -20.22 -6.17
CA GLY A 78 -5.52 -19.41 -6.52
C GLY A 78 -5.85 -18.38 -5.43
N HIS A 79 -5.97 -18.84 -4.18
CA HIS A 79 -6.24 -17.98 -3.02
C HIS A 79 -5.11 -16.97 -2.77
N TYR A 80 -3.84 -17.38 -2.92
CA TYR A 80 -2.68 -16.49 -2.84
C TYR A 80 -2.76 -15.37 -3.89
N LEU A 81 -3.05 -15.72 -5.14
CA LEU A 81 -3.13 -14.75 -6.23
C LEU A 81 -4.26 -13.74 -5.98
N GLU A 82 -5.43 -14.22 -5.55
CA GLU A 82 -6.57 -13.37 -5.19
C GLU A 82 -6.20 -12.42 -4.03
N PHE A 83 -5.51 -12.92 -3.01
CA PHE A 83 -5.04 -12.13 -1.88
C PHE A 83 -4.05 -11.02 -2.29
N VAL A 84 -3.11 -11.33 -3.18
CA VAL A 84 -2.15 -10.34 -3.72
C VAL A 84 -2.86 -9.30 -4.58
N LEU A 85 -3.78 -9.73 -5.45
CA LEU A 85 -4.59 -8.85 -6.30
C LEU A 85 -5.43 -7.87 -5.48
N ALA A 86 -6.02 -8.33 -4.38
CA ALA A 86 -6.79 -7.49 -3.46
C ALA A 86 -5.94 -6.33 -2.87
N GLY A 87 -4.64 -6.55 -2.63
CA GLY A 87 -3.72 -5.54 -2.12
C GLY A 87 -3.12 -4.60 -3.17
N GLY A 88 -3.32 -4.88 -4.46
CA GLY A 88 -2.76 -4.13 -5.60
C GLY A 88 -3.51 -2.84 -5.93
N LYS A 89 -4.73 -2.64 -5.43
CA LYS A 89 -5.47 -1.37 -5.59
C LYS A 89 -4.80 -0.27 -4.77
N GLN A 90 -3.88 0.47 -5.39
CA GLN A 90 -3.41 1.74 -4.86
C GLN A 90 -4.60 2.68 -4.61
N ARG A 91 -4.69 3.21 -3.39
CA ARG A 91 -5.59 4.32 -3.06
C ARG A 91 -5.06 5.55 -3.81
N LYS A 92 -5.71 5.93 -4.92
CA LYS A 92 -5.44 7.19 -5.66
C LYS A 92 -5.60 8.47 -4.81
N THR A 93 -5.96 8.35 -3.54
CA THR A 93 -6.14 9.47 -2.60
C THR A 93 -4.84 10.20 -2.28
N VAL A 94 -3.67 9.56 -2.43
CA VAL A 94 -2.38 10.19 -2.11
C VAL A 94 -2.13 11.41 -3.00
N THR A 95 -2.50 11.36 -4.29
CA THR A 95 -2.29 12.48 -5.20
C THR A 95 -3.16 13.69 -4.83
N ALA A 96 -4.44 13.48 -4.52
CA ALA A 96 -5.34 14.56 -4.13
C ALA A 96 -4.92 15.20 -2.79
N ARG A 97 -4.55 14.37 -1.80
CA ARG A 97 -4.09 14.86 -0.49
C ARG A 97 -2.76 15.61 -0.60
N SER A 98 -1.80 15.10 -1.36
CA SER A 98 -0.52 15.77 -1.58
C SER A 98 -0.70 17.11 -2.29
N VAL A 99 -1.57 17.18 -3.31
CA VAL A 99 -1.91 18.43 -3.99
C VAL A 99 -2.64 19.40 -3.07
N LEU A 100 -3.62 18.93 -2.29
CA LEU A 100 -4.36 19.75 -1.33
C LEU A 100 -3.44 20.31 -0.23
N CYS A 101 -2.59 19.48 0.37
CA CYS A 101 -1.62 19.92 1.38
C CYS A 101 -0.65 20.94 0.79
N TYR A 102 -0.16 20.70 -0.43
CA TYR A 102 0.73 21.62 -1.12
C TYR A 102 0.05 22.98 -1.40
N TRP A 103 -1.16 22.97 -1.95
CA TRP A 103 -1.94 24.20 -2.15
C TRP A 103 -2.28 24.91 -0.84
N ALA A 104 -2.65 24.17 0.21
CA ALA A 104 -3.00 24.74 1.51
C ALA A 104 -1.80 25.38 2.22
N THR A 105 -0.61 24.79 2.10
CA THR A 105 0.61 25.38 2.65
C THR A 105 1.10 26.57 1.85
N ARG A 106 0.99 26.53 0.50
CA ARG A 106 1.57 27.53 -0.40
C ARG A 106 0.67 28.74 -0.65
N GLU A 107 -0.63 28.54 -0.85
CA GLU A 107 -1.58 29.62 -1.17
C GLU A 107 -2.41 30.05 0.04
N LEU A 108 -2.74 29.12 0.95
CA LEU A 108 -3.56 29.42 2.14
C LEU A 108 -2.73 29.67 3.41
N GLY A 109 -1.40 29.53 3.35
CA GLY A 109 -0.50 29.75 4.49
C GLY A 109 -0.78 28.85 5.71
N MET A 110 -1.48 27.72 5.53
CA MET A 110 -1.85 26.83 6.61
C MET A 110 -0.66 26.03 7.11
N SER A 111 -0.54 25.85 8.43
CA SER A 111 0.46 24.96 9.01
C SER A 111 0.09 23.49 8.81
N ALA A 112 1.10 22.60 8.76
CA ALA A 112 0.88 21.16 8.58
C ALA A 112 0.01 20.52 9.68
N VAL A 113 -0.03 21.13 10.88
CA VAL A 113 -0.88 20.70 11.99
C VAL A 113 -2.34 21.05 11.72
N ALA A 114 -2.61 22.26 11.23
CA ALA A 114 -3.97 22.68 10.86
C ALA A 114 -4.54 21.79 9.74
N ILE A 115 -3.74 21.43 8.74
CA ILE A 115 -4.17 20.56 7.64
C ILE A 115 -4.58 19.17 8.15
N LYS A 116 -3.79 18.55 9.02
CA LYS A 116 -4.14 17.26 9.64
C LYS A 116 -5.45 17.34 10.44
N THR A 117 -5.64 18.37 11.25
CA THR A 117 -6.87 18.56 12.05
C THR A 117 -8.10 18.75 11.17
N THR A 118 -7.94 19.46 10.05
CA THR A 118 -9.04 19.75 9.11
C THR A 118 -9.44 18.50 8.32
N GLU A 119 -8.48 17.67 7.90
CA GLU A 119 -8.78 16.41 7.23
C GLU A 119 -9.57 15.43 8.10
N HIS A 120 -9.25 15.34 9.40
CA HIS A 120 -10.05 14.53 10.33
C HIS A 120 -11.47 15.11 10.50
N ARG A 121 -11.59 16.43 10.71
CA ARG A 121 -12.91 17.09 10.84
C ARG A 121 -13.82 16.95 9.62
N CYS A 122 -13.27 17.02 8.40
CA CYS A 122 -14.06 16.89 7.18
C CYS A 122 -14.55 15.45 6.93
N LEU A 123 -13.80 14.44 7.39
CA LEU A 123 -14.21 13.04 7.28
C LEU A 123 -15.27 12.65 8.32
N ASP A 124 -15.28 13.32 9.47
CA ASP A 124 -16.19 13.03 10.58
C ASP A 124 -17.55 13.76 10.49
N GLY A 125 -17.79 14.53 9.42
CA GLY A 125 -19.12 15.13 9.13
C GLY A 125 -19.64 16.15 10.15
N GLN A 126 -18.82 16.58 11.12
CA GLN A 126 -19.20 17.57 12.12
C GLN A 126 -18.92 18.99 11.63
N GLY A 127 -19.85 19.53 10.83
CA GLY A 127 -19.90 20.95 10.52
C GLY A 127 -20.41 21.74 11.72
N VAL A 128 -19.52 22.30 12.53
CA VAL A 128 -19.89 23.24 13.60
C VAL A 128 -19.75 24.67 13.08
N ARG A 129 -20.86 25.42 13.16
CA ARG A 129 -20.98 26.86 12.87
C ARG A 129 -20.24 27.68 13.95
N GLY A 130 -19.47 28.68 13.51
CA GLY A 130 -18.76 29.70 14.32
C GLY A 130 -17.38 29.23 14.79
N GLU A 131 -16.25 29.88 14.53
CA GLU A 131 -15.92 31.28 14.22
C GLU A 131 -14.83 31.34 13.12
N GLY A 132 -14.79 32.44 12.36
CA GLY A 132 -13.91 32.67 11.20
C GLY A 132 -12.45 33.02 11.54
N PRO A 133 -11.60 33.40 10.56
CA PRO A 133 -11.97 33.97 9.26
C PRO A 133 -11.31 33.28 8.05
N ALA A 134 -12.14 32.82 7.10
CA ALA A 134 -11.86 32.91 5.66
C ALA A 134 -13.19 32.79 4.93
N ASP A 135 -13.61 33.90 4.35
CA ASP A 135 -14.85 34.08 3.61
C ASP A 135 -14.85 33.22 2.34
N CYS A 136 -15.64 32.13 2.35
CA CYS A 136 -15.82 31.23 1.20
C CYS A 136 -16.74 31.80 0.09
N ARG A 137 -17.04 33.11 0.06
CA ARG A 137 -17.83 33.73 -1.02
C ARG A 137 -16.95 34.56 -1.96
N ARG A 138 -16.16 33.90 -2.81
CA ARG A 138 -15.74 34.42 -4.14
C ARG A 138 -15.05 33.33 -4.96
N ALA A 139 -15.85 32.49 -5.58
CA ALA A 139 -15.43 31.70 -6.75
C ALA A 139 -16.57 31.73 -7.77
N ARG A 140 -16.71 32.88 -8.42
CA ARG A 140 -17.45 33.03 -9.67
C ARG A 140 -16.64 34.00 -10.53
N VAL A 141 -15.74 33.46 -11.34
CA VAL A 141 -15.57 33.64 -12.80
C VAL A 141 -14.59 32.55 -13.23
#